data_AF-A0A8F4FQ76-F1
#
_entry.id   AF-A0A8F4FQ76-F1
#
_cell.length_a   1.000
_cell.length_b   1.000
_cell.length_c   1.000
_cell.angle_alpha   90.00
_cell.angle_beta   90.00
_cell.angle_gamma   90.00
#
_symmetry.space_group_name_H-M   'P 1'
#
loop_
_entity.id
_entity.type
_entity.pdbx_description
1 polymer ?
#
loop_
_entity_poly.entity_id
_entity_poly.type
_entity_poly.pdbx_seq_one_letter_code
_entity_poly.pdbx_strand_id
1 'polypeptide(L)'
;MASPTSKFHDPVAEAATVAAQLKDGNPANGEADVVVLLAHEGAAASTTSAADLEADPVFGPFVDLPADVDVIFSGHTHQEYALAVAKPGGGTRPVVQTGDYGEKLGKVTLTLDPTTKDVTGSTQELVEVVGYPANAAVAQIVATAKTNAATLGQEVIGSITADIKRDPNRATESVGANFIADVQLAGTKDAGRGGAQIALMNPGGVRNDFLFAPDGKVTYSEAFDVQSFSNDVFTKSYTGAQLKQVLEEQWQPAGAARPILALGVSKGFTFSYDPAAAQGSHIVASTMKLNGVTIDPAATYRVTINSFLATGGDNFTTLGGGTNQTTPGDNDLTMLVDYFRANSPVTADTAKRTTVYVPPSSTGYEPFASWTALVTKQYQDLLGRAPNSLELYVWVTRLSATTPTYTPGDLVAAILPFDVNATSSKVLRLYDGLLHKAPTDYWYATWISRLNGGASLAATANEFLKSPNPYKGLGNTPFVDALYRDIIRKPADPALRAGWIAKLNNGKANRGDVAAAFLESAGSKVASTPELKGFAVHLRMLGRMPTATEYGALRTGSRAGTLTVKALAEAVLASEEYAQRIAG
;
A
#
# COMPACT_ATOMS: atom_id res chain seq x y z
N MET A 1 -32.79 32.50 -14.63
CA MET A 1 -33.38 31.48 -15.52
C MET A 1 -32.93 30.14 -14.99
N ALA A 2 -33.84 29.27 -14.56
CA ALA A 2 -33.47 27.93 -14.13
C ALA A 2 -32.89 27.17 -15.33
N SER A 3 -31.66 26.66 -15.22
CA SER A 3 -31.14 25.74 -16.23
C SER A 3 -32.09 24.56 -16.36
N PRO A 4 -32.39 24.07 -17.58
CA PRO A 4 -33.17 22.86 -17.75
C PRO A 4 -32.45 21.72 -17.03
N THR A 5 -33.09 21.14 -16.01
CA THR A 5 -32.58 19.96 -15.32
C THR A 5 -32.78 18.75 -16.23
N SER A 6 -31.70 18.21 -16.79
CA SER A 6 -31.73 16.90 -17.43
C SER A 6 -32.13 15.84 -16.39
N LYS A 7 -33.13 15.02 -16.70
CA LYS A 7 -33.52 13.86 -15.89
C LYS A 7 -33.10 12.60 -16.64
N PHE A 8 -32.51 11.65 -15.93
CA PHE A 8 -32.27 10.30 -16.43
C PHE A 8 -33.45 9.43 -16.01
N HIS A 9 -34.14 8.87 -16.99
CA HIS A 9 -35.22 7.90 -16.78
C HIS A 9 -34.65 6.48 -16.79
N ASP A 10 -35.49 5.48 -16.50
CA ASP A 10 -35.11 4.07 -16.67
C ASP A 10 -34.77 3.80 -18.15
N PRO A 11 -33.50 3.55 -18.49
CA PRO A 11 -33.07 3.43 -19.87
C PRO A 11 -33.65 2.20 -20.58
N VAL A 12 -33.97 1.13 -19.84
CA VAL A 12 -34.54 -0.10 -20.43
C VAL A 12 -35.99 0.15 -20.83
N ALA A 13 -36.78 0.76 -19.95
CA ALA A 13 -38.17 1.10 -20.24
C ALA A 13 -38.30 2.11 -21.40
N GLU A 14 -37.44 3.13 -21.43
CA GLU A 14 -37.42 4.12 -22.50
C GLU A 14 -36.97 3.50 -23.84
N ALA A 15 -35.92 2.67 -23.84
CA ALA A 15 -35.45 1.98 -25.05
C ALA A 15 -36.52 1.05 -25.62
N ALA A 16 -37.21 0.28 -24.77
CA ALA A 16 -38.32 -0.57 -25.18
C ALA A 16 -39.47 0.24 -25.81
N THR A 17 -39.82 1.37 -25.19
CA THR A 17 -40.89 2.26 -25.68
C THR A 17 -40.56 2.83 -27.05
N VAL A 18 -39.34 3.35 -27.23
CA VAL A 18 -38.91 3.92 -28.51
C VAL A 18 -38.76 2.83 -29.58
N ALA A 19 -38.22 1.66 -29.24
CA ALA A 19 -38.10 0.55 -30.18
C ALA A 19 -39.47 0.09 -30.71
N ALA A 20 -40.47 0.00 -29.82
CA ALA A 20 -41.84 -0.33 -30.22
C ALA A 20 -42.46 0.74 -31.14
N GLN A 21 -42.24 2.03 -30.84
CA GLN A 21 -42.69 3.13 -31.71
C GLN A 21 -42.05 3.03 -33.11
N LEU A 22 -40.76 2.74 -33.19
CA LEU A 22 -40.06 2.61 -34.47
C LEU A 22 -40.51 1.40 -35.31
N LYS A 23 -41.30 0.48 -34.73
CA LYS A 23 -41.74 -0.77 -35.37
C LYS A 23 -43.26 -0.90 -35.42
N ASP A 24 -44.02 0.13 -35.04
CA ASP A 24 -45.49 0.06 -34.93
C ASP A 24 -46.23 0.29 -36.26
N GLY A 25 -45.51 0.62 -37.34
CA GLY A 25 -46.06 0.86 -38.67
C GLY A 25 -46.71 2.24 -38.83
N ASN A 26 -46.53 3.16 -37.88
CA ASN A 26 -46.99 4.54 -37.95
C ASN A 26 -45.93 5.46 -38.60
N PRO A 27 -46.09 5.86 -39.87
CA PRO A 27 -45.10 6.69 -40.57
C PRO A 27 -44.88 8.08 -39.94
N ALA A 28 -45.71 8.51 -38.98
CA ALA A 28 -45.58 9.80 -38.30
C ALA A 28 -44.44 9.85 -37.26
N ASN A 29 -43.93 8.72 -36.78
CA ASN A 29 -42.87 8.67 -35.75
C ASN A 29 -41.48 8.26 -36.32
N GLY A 30 -41.40 7.95 -37.62
CA GLY A 30 -40.15 7.57 -38.29
C GLY A 30 -39.81 6.09 -38.18
N GLU A 31 -40.56 5.25 -38.89
CA GLU A 31 -40.38 3.79 -38.94
C GLU A 31 -38.96 3.33 -39.28
N ALA A 32 -38.55 2.22 -38.67
CA ALA A 32 -37.26 1.58 -38.91
C ALA A 32 -37.41 0.09 -39.21
N ASP A 33 -36.76 -0.36 -40.29
CA ASP A 33 -36.65 -1.80 -40.58
C ASP A 33 -35.72 -2.51 -39.57
N VAL A 34 -34.67 -1.82 -39.12
CA VAL A 34 -33.66 -2.33 -38.18
C VAL A 34 -33.47 -1.35 -37.04
N VAL A 35 -33.53 -1.84 -35.81
CA VAL A 35 -33.30 -1.02 -34.61
C VAL A 35 -32.02 -1.44 -33.91
N VAL A 36 -31.11 -0.48 -33.72
CA VAL A 36 -29.85 -0.67 -33.01
C VAL A 36 -29.90 0.11 -31.70
N LEU A 37 -29.76 -0.57 -30.58
CA LEU A 37 -29.51 0.07 -29.30
C LEU A 37 -28.03 0.37 -29.14
N LEU A 38 -27.70 1.65 -28.93
CA LEU A 38 -26.40 2.08 -28.43
C LEU A 38 -26.57 2.58 -27.00
N ALA A 39 -26.03 1.83 -26.04
CA ALA A 39 -26.13 2.13 -24.62
C ALA A 39 -24.74 2.34 -24.00
N HIS A 40 -24.65 3.29 -23.07
CA HIS A 40 -23.46 3.45 -22.22
C HIS A 40 -23.73 2.81 -20.84
N GLU A 41 -24.03 1.52 -20.87
CA GLU A 41 -24.17 0.62 -19.74
C GLU A 41 -23.59 -0.73 -20.16
N GLY A 42 -23.14 -1.57 -19.22
CA GLY A 42 -22.46 -2.82 -19.57
C GLY A 42 -22.38 -3.83 -18.43
N ALA A 43 -22.08 -5.08 -18.78
CA ALA A 43 -21.92 -6.14 -17.79
C ALA A 43 -20.68 -5.91 -16.91
N ALA A 44 -20.70 -6.42 -15.68
CA ALA A 44 -19.64 -6.20 -14.70
C ALA A 44 -18.31 -6.89 -15.06
N ALA A 45 -18.35 -7.92 -15.91
CA ALA A 45 -17.17 -8.69 -16.31
C ALA A 45 -17.20 -9.06 -17.80
N SER A 46 -16.01 -9.22 -18.37
CA SER A 46 -15.81 -9.79 -19.70
C SER A 46 -16.24 -11.24 -19.69
N THR A 47 -16.92 -11.69 -20.73
CA THR A 47 -17.47 -13.04 -20.78
C THR A 47 -17.57 -13.54 -22.23
N THR A 48 -17.51 -14.86 -22.37
CA THR A 48 -17.81 -15.57 -23.61
C THR A 48 -19.18 -16.28 -23.58
N SER A 49 -19.96 -16.08 -22.51
CA SER A 49 -21.22 -16.76 -22.24
C SER A 49 -22.38 -15.77 -22.32
N ALA A 50 -23.34 -16.05 -23.21
CA ALA A 50 -24.57 -15.24 -23.32
C ALA A 50 -25.39 -15.30 -22.02
N ALA A 51 -25.43 -16.47 -21.36
CA ALA A 51 -26.13 -16.65 -20.10
C ALA A 51 -25.54 -15.79 -18.96
N ASP A 52 -24.24 -15.50 -19.00
CA ASP A 52 -23.61 -14.63 -18.01
C ASP A 52 -24.05 -13.16 -18.21
N LEU A 53 -24.23 -12.72 -19.46
CA LEU A 53 -24.76 -11.39 -19.77
C LEU A 53 -26.24 -11.28 -19.36
N GLU A 54 -27.05 -12.30 -19.67
CA GLU A 54 -28.47 -12.37 -19.27
C GLU A 54 -28.63 -12.37 -17.74
N ALA A 55 -27.71 -13.01 -17.01
CA ALA A 55 -27.72 -13.08 -15.56
C ALA A 55 -27.11 -11.83 -14.86
N ASP A 56 -26.51 -10.90 -15.61
CA ASP A 56 -25.91 -9.70 -15.02
C ASP A 56 -27.01 -8.81 -14.41
N PRO A 57 -26.89 -8.41 -13.13
CA PRO A 57 -27.96 -7.71 -12.42
C PRO A 57 -28.21 -6.29 -12.93
N VAL A 58 -27.26 -5.68 -13.64
CA VAL A 58 -27.38 -4.32 -14.20
C VAL A 58 -27.66 -4.38 -15.69
N PHE A 59 -26.91 -5.20 -16.43
CA PHE A 59 -26.97 -5.23 -17.89
C PHE A 59 -27.93 -6.28 -18.46
N GLY A 60 -28.24 -7.35 -17.72
CA GLY A 60 -29.22 -8.36 -18.11
C GLY A 60 -30.57 -7.78 -18.56
N PRO A 61 -31.14 -6.78 -17.86
CA PRO A 61 -32.35 -6.09 -18.32
C PRO A 61 -32.27 -5.47 -19.73
N PHE A 62 -31.10 -5.01 -20.18
CA PHE A 62 -30.91 -4.54 -21.55
C PHE A 62 -30.88 -5.70 -22.55
N VAL A 63 -30.27 -6.81 -22.14
CA VAL A 63 -30.20 -8.05 -22.92
C VAL A 63 -31.57 -8.68 -23.12
N ASP A 64 -32.52 -8.44 -22.21
CA ASP A 64 -33.91 -8.92 -22.27
C ASP A 64 -34.89 -7.97 -22.98
N LEU A 65 -34.41 -6.87 -23.58
CA LEU A 65 -35.25 -5.93 -24.33
C LEU A 65 -36.08 -6.63 -25.43
N PRO A 66 -37.25 -6.08 -25.81
CA PRO A 66 -38.15 -6.68 -26.79
C PRO A 66 -37.48 -7.04 -28.14
N ALA A 67 -38.19 -7.89 -28.89
CA ALA A 67 -37.80 -8.34 -30.24
C ALA A 67 -37.60 -7.20 -31.24
N ASP A 68 -38.13 -6.02 -30.94
CA ASP A 68 -38.00 -4.85 -31.79
C ASP A 68 -36.56 -4.33 -31.88
N VAL A 69 -35.69 -4.67 -30.91
CA VAL A 69 -34.27 -4.32 -30.91
C VAL A 69 -33.44 -5.45 -31.52
N ASP A 70 -32.77 -5.16 -32.64
CA ASP A 70 -32.02 -6.12 -33.44
C ASP A 70 -30.54 -6.25 -33.06
N VAL A 71 -29.92 -5.20 -32.53
CA VAL A 71 -28.50 -5.17 -32.14
C VAL A 71 -28.33 -4.33 -30.88
N ILE A 72 -27.42 -4.75 -30.00
CA ILE A 72 -27.03 -3.97 -28.82
C ILE A 72 -25.53 -3.72 -28.83
N PHE A 73 -25.14 -2.45 -28.88
CA PHE A 73 -23.79 -1.99 -28.53
C PHE A 73 -23.81 -1.38 -27.13
N SER A 74 -22.88 -1.83 -26.29
CA SER A 74 -22.78 -1.48 -24.87
C SER A 74 -21.45 -0.79 -24.54
N GLY A 75 -21.28 -0.32 -23.30
CA GLY A 75 -20.10 0.43 -22.85
C GLY A 75 -20.00 0.50 -21.33
N HIS A 76 -19.46 1.61 -20.81
CA HIS A 76 -19.31 1.92 -19.38
C HIS A 76 -18.31 1.06 -18.59
N THR A 77 -18.39 -0.27 -18.69
CA THR A 77 -17.65 -1.19 -17.81
C THR A 77 -16.29 -1.62 -18.35
N HIS A 78 -15.95 -1.22 -19.59
CA HIS A 78 -14.70 -1.55 -20.28
C HIS A 78 -14.49 -3.06 -20.45
N GLN A 79 -15.59 -3.81 -20.60
CA GLN A 79 -15.54 -5.26 -20.78
C GLN A 79 -15.53 -5.65 -22.25
N GLU A 80 -15.04 -6.85 -22.52
CA GLU A 80 -14.92 -7.39 -23.87
C GLU A 80 -15.87 -8.56 -24.06
N TYR A 81 -16.81 -8.38 -25.00
CA TYR A 81 -17.68 -9.45 -25.45
C TYR A 81 -18.29 -9.11 -26.82
N ALA A 82 -18.45 -10.12 -27.67
CA ALA A 82 -19.23 -10.04 -28.90
C ALA A 82 -20.00 -11.35 -29.05
N LEU A 83 -21.23 -11.37 -28.53
CA LEU A 83 -22.00 -12.60 -28.33
C LEU A 83 -23.33 -12.55 -29.07
N ALA A 84 -23.79 -13.71 -29.54
CA ALA A 84 -25.16 -13.89 -30.00
C ALA A 84 -25.99 -14.31 -28.79
N VAL A 85 -26.95 -13.47 -28.42
CA VAL A 85 -27.79 -13.65 -27.23
C VAL A 85 -29.22 -13.94 -27.65
N ALA A 86 -29.97 -14.70 -26.85
CA ALA A 86 -31.35 -15.07 -27.19
C ALA A 86 -32.20 -13.81 -27.39
N LYS A 87 -32.97 -13.79 -28.48
CA LYS A 87 -33.89 -12.69 -28.79
C LYS A 87 -35.29 -13.09 -28.34
N PRO A 88 -36.01 -12.28 -27.52
CA PRO A 88 -37.41 -12.53 -27.23
C PRO A 88 -38.21 -12.67 -28.53
N GLY A 89 -39.09 -13.66 -28.62
CA GLY A 89 -39.82 -13.99 -29.87
C GLY A 89 -39.10 -14.97 -30.80
N GLY A 90 -37.86 -15.35 -30.50
CA GLY A 90 -37.11 -16.41 -31.19
C GLY A 90 -35.88 -15.90 -31.94
N GLY A 91 -34.91 -16.80 -32.16
CA GLY A 91 -33.62 -16.46 -32.77
C GLY A 91 -32.64 -15.83 -31.78
N THR A 92 -31.61 -15.18 -32.31
CA THR A 92 -30.58 -14.49 -31.52
C THR A 92 -30.30 -13.09 -32.07
N ARG A 93 -29.77 -12.20 -31.23
CA ARG A 93 -29.24 -10.89 -31.60
C ARG A 93 -27.81 -10.69 -31.13
N PRO A 94 -26.99 -9.90 -31.84
CA PRO A 94 -25.64 -9.58 -31.41
C PRO A 94 -25.65 -8.54 -30.28
N VAL A 95 -24.84 -8.80 -29.26
CA VAL A 95 -24.56 -7.91 -28.12
C VAL A 95 -23.05 -7.73 -28.01
N VAL A 96 -22.57 -6.48 -28.09
CA VAL A 96 -21.15 -6.17 -28.26
C VAL A 96 -20.68 -5.08 -27.29
N GLN A 97 -19.53 -5.31 -26.63
CA GLN A 97 -18.72 -4.30 -25.94
C GLN A 97 -17.24 -4.50 -26.32
N THR A 98 -16.53 -3.41 -26.53
CA THR A 98 -15.24 -3.40 -27.23
C THR A 98 -14.04 -3.15 -26.32
N GLY A 99 -14.16 -3.36 -25.01
CA GLY A 99 -13.14 -2.95 -24.05
C GLY A 99 -13.00 -1.43 -23.98
N ASP A 100 -11.77 -0.92 -23.97
CA ASP A 100 -11.47 0.51 -23.83
C ASP A 100 -10.34 1.01 -24.76
N TYR A 101 -10.08 2.31 -24.68
CA TYR A 101 -8.98 3.03 -25.32
C TYR A 101 -8.84 2.91 -26.85
N GLY A 102 -9.86 2.37 -27.53
CA GLY A 102 -9.83 2.14 -28.97
C GLY A 102 -8.92 0.98 -29.39
N GLU A 103 -8.64 0.03 -28.48
CA GLU A 103 -7.83 -1.15 -28.78
C GLU A 103 -8.55 -2.11 -29.74
N LYS A 104 -9.88 -2.16 -29.67
CA LYS A 104 -10.75 -3.02 -30.48
C LYS A 104 -11.88 -2.24 -31.14
N LEU A 105 -12.33 -2.74 -32.29
CA LEU A 105 -13.51 -2.29 -33.02
C LEU A 105 -14.57 -3.39 -33.00
N GLY A 106 -15.75 -3.09 -32.48
CA GLY A 106 -16.91 -3.98 -32.54
C GLY A 106 -17.53 -3.97 -33.92
N LYS A 107 -17.63 -5.15 -34.55
CA LYS A 107 -18.21 -5.28 -35.89
C LYS A 107 -19.38 -6.24 -35.86
N VAL A 108 -20.53 -5.76 -36.34
CA VAL A 108 -21.75 -6.55 -36.54
C VAL A 108 -22.11 -6.52 -38.02
N THR A 109 -22.42 -7.67 -38.60
CA THR A 109 -22.98 -7.79 -39.96
C THR A 109 -24.37 -8.38 -39.86
N LEU A 110 -25.36 -7.75 -40.49
CA LEU A 110 -26.75 -8.23 -40.52
C LEU A 110 -27.11 -8.71 -41.93
N THR A 111 -27.91 -9.78 -42.00
CA THR A 111 -28.55 -10.25 -43.23
C THR A 111 -30.03 -9.90 -43.16
N LEU A 112 -30.52 -9.17 -44.16
CA LEU A 112 -31.93 -8.75 -44.23
C LEU A 112 -32.67 -9.52 -45.33
N ASP A 113 -33.92 -9.88 -45.07
CA ASP A 113 -34.84 -10.29 -46.14
C ASP A 113 -35.14 -9.08 -47.04
N PRO A 114 -34.92 -9.14 -48.37
CA PRO A 114 -35.12 -7.98 -49.23
C PRO A 114 -36.58 -7.57 -49.40
N THR A 115 -37.53 -8.45 -49.07
CA THR A 115 -38.98 -8.24 -49.18
C THR A 115 -39.55 -7.75 -47.86
N THR A 116 -39.37 -8.50 -46.77
CA THR A 116 -39.95 -8.14 -45.47
C THR A 116 -39.11 -7.12 -44.71
N LYS A 117 -37.85 -6.94 -45.12
CA LYS A 117 -36.84 -6.11 -44.44
C LYS A 117 -36.44 -6.60 -43.05
N ASP A 118 -36.89 -7.79 -42.66
CA ASP A 118 -36.55 -8.38 -41.37
C ASP A 118 -35.10 -8.87 -41.33
N VAL A 119 -34.49 -8.78 -40.14
CA VAL A 119 -33.19 -9.38 -39.86
C VAL A 119 -33.35 -10.90 -39.78
N THR A 120 -32.69 -11.62 -40.69
CA THR A 120 -32.76 -13.09 -40.80
C THR A 120 -31.49 -13.77 -40.28
N GLY A 121 -30.42 -13.02 -40.04
CA GLY A 121 -29.18 -13.53 -39.49
C GLY A 121 -28.19 -12.42 -39.12
N SER A 122 -27.20 -12.76 -38.30
CA SER A 122 -26.15 -11.83 -37.89
C SER A 122 -24.81 -12.53 -37.62
N THR A 123 -23.72 -11.77 -37.73
CA THR A 123 -22.40 -12.13 -37.18
C THR A 123 -21.85 -10.97 -36.35
N GLN A 124 -21.04 -11.29 -35.34
CA GLN A 124 -20.42 -10.31 -34.47
C GLN A 124 -18.98 -10.71 -34.13
N GLU A 125 -18.09 -9.73 -34.10
CA GLU A 125 -16.68 -9.94 -33.76
C GLU A 125 -16.07 -8.67 -33.13
N LEU A 126 -15.03 -8.88 -32.33
CA LEU A 126 -14.13 -7.82 -31.90
C LEU A 126 -12.88 -7.86 -32.78
N VAL A 127 -12.66 -6.79 -33.53
CA VAL A 127 -11.49 -6.65 -34.40
C VAL A 127 -10.40 -5.91 -33.63
N GLU A 128 -9.25 -6.54 -33.45
CA GLU A 128 -8.04 -5.88 -32.92
C GLU A 128 -7.65 -4.71 -33.84
N VAL A 129 -7.50 -3.52 -33.28
CA VAL A 129 -7.06 -2.32 -34.02
C VAL A 129 -5.56 -2.12 -33.85
N VAL A 130 -5.00 -2.59 -32.73
CA VAL A 130 -3.57 -2.50 -32.43
C VAL A 130 -2.76 -3.28 -33.48
N GLY A 131 -1.75 -2.63 -34.06
CA GLY A 131 -0.85 -3.23 -35.04
C GLY A 131 -1.17 -2.92 -36.51
N TYR A 132 -2.30 -2.28 -36.81
CA TYR A 132 -2.60 -1.78 -38.17
C TYR A 132 -1.85 -0.47 -38.47
N PRO A 133 -1.47 -0.22 -39.75
CA PRO A 133 -0.86 1.05 -40.12
C PRO A 133 -1.86 2.20 -39.96
N ALA A 134 -1.40 3.29 -39.35
CA ALA A 134 -2.22 4.49 -39.21
C ALA A 134 -2.59 5.08 -40.58
N ASN A 135 -3.86 5.50 -40.73
CA ASN A 135 -4.27 6.27 -41.91
C ASN A 135 -3.51 7.60 -41.95
N ALA A 136 -2.85 7.92 -43.06
CA ALA A 136 -1.96 9.08 -43.17
C ALA A 136 -2.67 10.42 -42.89
N ALA A 137 -3.91 10.60 -43.35
CA ALA A 137 -4.67 11.83 -43.12
C ALA A 137 -5.06 11.98 -41.64
N VAL A 138 -5.51 10.90 -41.00
CA VAL A 138 -5.85 10.90 -39.56
C VAL A 138 -4.58 11.10 -38.72
N ALA A 139 -3.48 10.44 -39.07
CA ALA A 139 -2.19 10.60 -38.40
C ALA A 139 -1.72 12.06 -38.44
N GLN A 140 -1.93 12.77 -39.55
CA GLN A 140 -1.60 14.19 -39.65
C GLN A 140 -2.51 15.08 -38.79
N ILE A 141 -3.81 14.77 -38.68
CA ILE A 141 -4.73 15.47 -37.77
C ILE A 141 -4.26 15.27 -36.32
N VAL A 142 -3.98 14.03 -35.92
CA VAL A 142 -3.48 13.70 -34.57
C VAL A 142 -2.15 14.38 -34.30
N ALA A 143 -1.21 14.38 -35.25
CA ALA A 143 0.08 15.05 -35.10
C ALA A 143 -0.09 16.57 -34.90
N THR A 144 -0.97 17.21 -35.67
CA THR A 144 -1.27 18.64 -35.54
C THR A 144 -1.90 18.95 -34.20
N ALA A 145 -2.87 18.14 -33.76
CA ALA A 145 -3.50 18.27 -32.45
C ALA A 145 -2.48 18.09 -31.32
N LYS A 146 -1.56 17.11 -31.41
CA LYS A 146 -0.48 16.90 -30.45
C LYS A 146 0.47 18.10 -30.37
N THR A 147 0.85 18.70 -31.50
CA THR A 147 1.71 19.90 -31.50
C THR A 147 1.02 21.09 -30.83
N ASN A 148 -0.26 21.32 -31.13
CA ASN A 148 -1.04 22.38 -30.52
C ASN A 148 -1.21 22.16 -29.01
N ALA A 149 -1.57 20.94 -28.60
CA ALA A 149 -1.70 20.56 -27.20
C ALA A 149 -0.37 20.66 -26.44
N ALA A 150 0.74 20.24 -27.05
CA ALA A 150 2.07 20.37 -26.44
C ALA A 150 2.46 21.84 -26.22
N THR A 151 2.08 22.73 -27.12
CA THR A 151 2.35 24.16 -26.98
C THR A 151 1.56 24.76 -25.82
N LEU A 152 0.26 24.47 -25.73
CA LEU A 152 -0.59 24.95 -24.63
C LEU A 152 -0.20 24.31 -23.30
N GLY A 153 0.12 23.01 -23.31
CA GLY A 153 0.51 22.24 -22.15
C GLY A 153 1.82 22.67 -21.51
N GLN A 154 2.72 23.34 -22.26
CA GLN A 154 3.98 23.90 -21.75
C GLN A 154 3.82 25.14 -20.87
N GLU A 155 2.61 25.72 -20.77
CA GLU A 155 2.36 26.85 -19.89
C GLU A 155 2.76 26.49 -18.46
N VAL A 156 3.69 27.24 -17.88
CA VAL A 156 4.10 27.09 -16.48
C VAL A 156 3.03 27.73 -15.60
N ILE A 157 2.40 26.92 -14.76
CA ILE A 157 1.31 27.34 -13.87
C ILE A 157 1.79 27.61 -12.43
N GLY A 158 3.01 27.19 -12.10
CA GLY A 158 3.63 27.38 -10.79
C GLY A 158 4.87 26.51 -10.62
N SER A 159 5.24 26.26 -9.37
CA SER A 159 6.34 25.36 -9.00
C SER A 159 6.04 24.59 -7.71
N ILE A 160 6.75 23.49 -7.49
CA ILE A 160 6.74 22.66 -6.27
C ILE A 160 8.11 22.67 -5.60
N THR A 161 8.18 22.37 -4.30
CA THR A 161 9.45 22.28 -3.55
C THR A 161 9.95 20.86 -3.32
N ALA A 162 9.11 19.85 -3.58
CA ALA A 162 9.40 18.43 -3.42
C ALA A 162 8.36 17.60 -4.18
N ASP A 163 8.64 16.30 -4.39
CA ASP A 163 7.70 15.40 -5.04
C ASP A 163 6.35 15.35 -4.30
N ILE A 164 5.25 15.35 -5.06
CA ILE A 164 3.89 15.11 -4.56
C ILE A 164 3.42 13.80 -5.20
N LYS A 165 3.55 12.70 -4.45
CA LYS A 165 3.34 11.34 -4.97
C LYS A 165 2.04 10.72 -4.52
N ARG A 166 1.45 9.93 -5.41
CA ARG A 166 0.47 8.92 -5.06
C ARG A 166 1.14 7.74 -4.37
N ASP A 167 0.32 6.87 -3.80
CA ASP A 167 0.76 5.53 -3.41
C ASP A 167 0.33 4.57 -4.53
N PRO A 168 1.23 3.75 -5.09
CA PRO A 168 0.86 2.73 -6.07
C PRO A 168 -0.21 1.77 -5.54
N ASN A 169 -0.23 1.53 -4.23
CA ASN A 169 -1.29 0.79 -3.56
C ASN A 169 -2.43 1.73 -3.15
N ARG A 170 -3.58 1.59 -3.82
CA ARG A 170 -4.79 2.39 -3.53
C ARG A 170 -5.39 2.12 -2.14
N ALA A 171 -4.92 1.12 -1.41
CA ALA A 171 -5.29 0.88 -0.01
C ALA A 171 -4.52 1.77 0.98
N THR A 172 -3.55 2.56 0.50
CA THR A 172 -2.69 3.38 1.35
C THR A 172 -2.95 4.87 1.13
N GLU A 173 -2.99 5.62 2.23
CA GLU A 173 -3.02 7.09 2.19
C GLU A 173 -1.81 7.66 1.43
N SER A 174 -2.06 8.53 0.45
CA SER A 174 -1.03 9.18 -0.36
C SER A 174 -1.01 10.70 -0.21
N VAL A 175 0.18 11.29 -0.32
CA VAL A 175 0.37 12.75 -0.28
C VAL A 175 -0.37 13.41 -1.44
N GLY A 176 -0.37 12.79 -2.63
CA GLY A 176 -1.09 13.29 -3.80
C GLY A 176 -2.60 13.39 -3.60
N ALA A 177 -3.26 12.35 -3.08
CA ALA A 177 -4.70 12.40 -2.83
C ALA A 177 -5.07 13.43 -1.76
N ASN A 178 -4.29 13.53 -0.69
CA ASN A 178 -4.45 14.56 0.34
C ASN A 178 -4.25 15.97 -0.21
N PHE A 179 -3.24 16.17 -1.06
CA PHE A 179 -2.96 17.45 -1.70
C PHE A 179 -4.11 17.89 -2.61
N ILE A 180 -4.65 16.99 -3.45
CA ILE A 180 -5.80 17.32 -4.29
C ILE A 180 -7.05 17.63 -3.43
N ALA A 181 -7.26 16.93 -2.32
CA ALA A 181 -8.32 17.30 -1.37
C ALA A 181 -8.08 18.70 -0.77
N ASP A 182 -6.84 19.08 -0.47
CA ASP A 182 -6.51 20.44 0.01
C ASP A 182 -6.82 21.51 -1.04
N VAL A 183 -6.46 21.26 -2.30
CA VAL A 183 -6.75 22.15 -3.43
C VAL A 183 -8.25 22.37 -3.56
N GLN A 184 -9.04 21.28 -3.56
CA GLN A 184 -10.49 21.36 -3.69
C GLN A 184 -11.13 22.06 -2.49
N LEU A 185 -10.67 21.81 -1.27
CA LEU A 185 -11.12 22.55 -0.08
C LEU A 185 -10.80 24.04 -0.21
N ALA A 186 -9.58 24.40 -0.65
CA ALA A 186 -9.19 25.79 -0.84
C ALA A 186 -10.09 26.51 -1.86
N GLY A 187 -10.49 25.83 -2.93
CA GLY A 187 -11.37 26.35 -3.98
C GLY A 187 -12.86 26.43 -3.60
N THR A 188 -13.29 25.82 -2.50
CA THR A 188 -14.73 25.67 -2.13
C THR A 188 -15.08 26.11 -0.70
N LYS A 189 -14.09 26.39 0.14
CA LYS A 189 -14.30 26.79 1.55
C LYS A 189 -15.09 28.09 1.72
N ASP A 190 -15.00 29.01 0.76
CA ASP A 190 -15.70 30.29 0.84
C ASP A 190 -17.20 30.06 0.77
N ALA A 191 -17.97 30.79 1.59
CA ALA A 191 -19.41 30.59 1.71
C ALA A 191 -20.15 30.70 0.36
N GLY A 192 -19.70 31.61 -0.52
CA GLY A 192 -20.26 31.79 -1.87
C GLY A 192 -19.88 30.70 -2.88
N ARG A 193 -18.92 29.82 -2.55
CA ARG A 193 -18.40 28.76 -3.43
C ARG A 193 -18.74 27.34 -2.96
N GLY A 194 -19.42 27.22 -1.82
CA GLY A 194 -19.85 25.93 -1.27
C GLY A 194 -19.82 25.87 0.25
N GLY A 195 -19.01 26.73 0.90
CA GLY A 195 -18.84 26.74 2.35
C GLY A 195 -18.23 25.45 2.88
N ALA A 196 -17.35 24.81 2.09
CA ALA A 196 -16.78 23.51 2.41
C ALA A 196 -15.94 23.54 3.69
N GLN A 197 -16.06 22.50 4.49
CA GLN A 197 -15.28 22.30 5.72
C GLN A 197 -14.31 21.12 5.59
N ILE A 198 -14.67 20.13 4.76
CA ILE A 198 -13.91 18.92 4.48
C ILE A 198 -13.92 18.73 2.97
N ALA A 199 -12.84 18.21 2.39
CA ALA A 199 -12.85 17.65 1.04
C ALA A 199 -12.30 16.22 1.05
N LEU A 200 -12.83 15.38 0.15
CA LEU A 200 -12.44 13.98 -0.01
C LEU A 200 -12.08 13.71 -1.46
N MET A 201 -11.02 12.93 -1.68
CA MET A 201 -10.54 12.57 -3.01
C MET A 201 -10.28 11.06 -3.10
N ASN A 202 -10.90 10.37 -4.05
CA ASN A 202 -10.63 8.95 -4.27
C ASN A 202 -9.25 8.75 -4.92
N PRO A 203 -8.52 7.68 -4.56
CA PRO A 203 -7.16 7.46 -5.05
C PRO A 203 -7.13 7.22 -6.56
N GLY A 204 -8.22 6.72 -7.14
CA GLY A 204 -8.35 6.51 -8.59
C GLY A 204 -8.51 7.81 -9.40
N GLY A 205 -8.92 8.91 -8.77
CA GLY A 205 -9.07 10.21 -9.42
C GLY A 205 -7.75 10.99 -9.53
N VAL A 206 -6.69 10.58 -8.83
CA VAL A 206 -5.33 11.15 -8.99
C VAL A 206 -4.53 10.25 -9.93
N ARG A 207 -4.23 10.77 -11.12
CA ARG A 207 -3.81 9.95 -12.26
C ARG A 207 -2.30 9.87 -12.44
N ASN A 208 -1.58 10.90 -12.00
CA ASN A 208 -0.13 10.95 -12.06
C ASN A 208 0.46 11.57 -10.77
N ASP A 209 1.79 11.55 -10.65
CA ASP A 209 2.54 12.24 -9.60
C ASP A 209 3.03 13.60 -10.11
N PHE A 210 3.25 14.57 -9.21
CA PHE A 210 4.12 15.70 -9.51
C PHE A 210 5.53 15.35 -9.03
N LEU A 211 6.49 15.29 -9.95
CA LEU A 211 7.89 15.00 -9.63
C LEU A 211 8.70 16.30 -9.64
N PHE A 212 9.48 16.53 -8.58
CA PHE A 212 10.28 17.71 -8.43
C PHE A 212 11.47 17.69 -9.40
N ALA A 213 11.40 18.54 -10.41
CA ALA A 213 12.52 18.83 -11.31
C ALA A 213 13.49 19.85 -10.68
N PRO A 214 14.74 19.98 -11.19
CA PRO A 214 15.70 20.96 -10.66
C PRO A 214 15.23 22.42 -10.64
N ASP A 215 14.34 22.83 -11.57
CA ASP A 215 13.75 24.17 -11.57
C ASP A 215 12.39 24.24 -10.85
N GLY A 216 11.91 23.10 -10.35
CA GLY A 216 10.67 22.93 -9.60
C GLY A 216 9.40 23.25 -10.37
N LYS A 217 9.47 23.60 -11.67
CA LYS A 217 8.32 24.12 -12.41
C LYS A 217 7.27 23.04 -12.62
N VAL A 218 6.02 23.46 -12.59
CA VAL A 218 4.86 22.65 -12.94
C VAL A 218 4.16 23.30 -14.12
N THR A 219 3.89 22.50 -15.13
CA THR A 219 3.19 22.89 -16.36
C THR A 219 1.72 22.51 -16.33
N TYR A 220 0.92 23.12 -17.20
CA TYR A 220 -0.48 22.76 -17.38
C TYR A 220 -0.63 21.28 -17.77
N SER A 221 0.24 20.76 -18.64
CA SER A 221 0.21 19.35 -19.04
C SER A 221 0.40 18.42 -17.84
N GLU A 222 1.31 18.76 -16.91
CA GLU A 222 1.50 17.96 -15.70
C GLU A 222 0.28 18.02 -14.78
N ALA A 223 -0.38 19.18 -14.64
CA ALA A 223 -1.63 19.27 -13.90
C ALA A 223 -2.76 18.46 -14.55
N PHE A 224 -2.86 18.50 -15.88
CA PHE A 224 -3.81 17.70 -16.64
C PHE A 224 -3.53 16.20 -16.46
N ASP A 225 -2.27 15.76 -16.51
CA ASP A 225 -1.91 14.36 -16.29
C ASP A 225 -2.27 13.88 -14.87
N VAL A 226 -2.30 14.78 -13.89
CA VAL A 226 -2.73 14.47 -12.51
C VAL A 226 -4.26 14.42 -12.38
N GLN A 227 -5.01 15.34 -13.00
CA GLN A 227 -6.48 15.41 -12.96
C GLN A 227 -7.10 15.46 -14.37
N SER A 228 -6.94 14.37 -15.13
CA SER A 228 -7.30 14.34 -16.56
C SER A 228 -8.80 14.22 -16.86
N PHE A 229 -9.62 13.97 -15.84
CA PHE A 229 -11.06 13.81 -16.01
C PHE A 229 -11.82 15.14 -16.07
N SER A 230 -11.22 16.24 -15.57
CA SER A 230 -11.88 17.55 -15.50
C SER A 230 -13.27 17.46 -14.86
N ASN A 231 -13.37 16.74 -13.74
CA ASN A 231 -14.64 16.53 -13.05
C ASN A 231 -15.19 17.86 -12.51
N ASP A 232 -16.51 18.03 -12.55
CA ASP A 232 -17.15 19.05 -11.73
C ASP A 232 -16.88 18.77 -10.24
N VAL A 233 -16.80 19.85 -9.46
CA VAL A 233 -16.61 19.77 -8.01
C VAL A 233 -17.93 20.11 -7.32
N PHE A 234 -18.41 19.24 -6.44
CA PHE A 234 -19.66 19.46 -5.71
C PHE A 234 -19.41 19.52 -4.21
N THR A 235 -20.15 20.41 -3.54
CA THR A 235 -20.21 20.48 -2.08
C THR A 235 -21.60 20.06 -1.61
N LYS A 236 -21.67 19.00 -0.81
CA LYS A 236 -22.91 18.46 -0.23
C LYS A 236 -22.84 18.46 1.30
N SER A 237 -23.97 18.24 1.95
CA SER A 237 -24.09 18.21 3.41
C SER A 237 -24.32 16.78 3.89
N TYR A 238 -23.57 16.39 4.92
CA TYR A 238 -23.60 15.06 5.54
C TYR A 238 -23.58 15.19 7.06
N THR A 239 -24.27 14.30 7.77
CA THR A 239 -24.11 14.20 9.23
C THR A 239 -22.75 13.60 9.58
N GLY A 240 -22.27 13.79 10.81
CA GLY A 240 -21.06 13.11 11.28
C GLY A 240 -21.16 11.58 11.19
N ALA A 241 -22.36 11.02 11.40
CA ALA A 241 -22.62 9.58 11.20
C ALA A 241 -22.50 9.16 9.73
N GLN A 242 -23.02 9.95 8.78
CA GLN A 242 -22.83 9.71 7.35
C GLN A 242 -21.35 9.83 6.95
N LEU A 243 -20.64 10.82 7.49
CA LEU A 243 -19.19 10.95 7.28
C LEU A 243 -18.43 9.70 7.75
N LYS A 244 -18.79 9.14 8.91
CA LYS A 244 -18.21 7.87 9.37
C LYS A 244 -18.51 6.77 8.35
N GLN A 245 -19.75 6.66 7.89
CA GLN A 245 -20.15 5.64 6.93
C GLN A 245 -19.36 5.76 5.61
N VAL A 246 -19.15 6.96 5.09
CA VAL A 246 -18.28 7.20 3.90
C VAL A 246 -16.87 6.68 4.13
N LEU A 247 -16.31 6.90 5.32
CA LEU A 247 -14.98 6.40 5.64
C LEU A 247 -14.96 4.87 5.79
N GLU A 248 -16.04 4.23 6.24
CA GLU A 248 -16.19 2.77 6.26
C GLU A 248 -16.31 2.17 4.84
N GLU A 249 -16.93 2.89 3.91
CA GLU A 249 -17.04 2.48 2.49
C GLU A 249 -15.67 2.39 1.78
N GLN A 250 -14.59 2.91 2.38
CA GLN A 250 -13.23 2.66 1.89
C GLN A 250 -12.90 1.18 1.80
N TRP A 251 -13.45 0.34 2.70
CA TRP A 251 -13.40 -1.12 2.60
C TRP A 251 -14.52 -1.58 1.66
N GLN A 252 -14.13 -2.00 0.47
CA GLN A 252 -15.04 -2.25 -0.63
C GLN A 252 -15.83 -3.55 -0.43
N PRO A 253 -17.01 -3.69 -1.05
CA PRO A 253 -17.80 -4.92 -0.98
C PRO A 253 -16.99 -6.16 -1.40
N ALA A 254 -17.34 -7.31 -0.83
CA ALA A 254 -16.70 -8.57 -1.17
C ALA A 254 -16.77 -8.84 -2.69
N GLY A 255 -15.65 -9.25 -3.28
CA GLY A 255 -15.54 -9.49 -4.73
C GLY A 255 -15.10 -8.27 -5.54
N ALA A 256 -15.03 -7.06 -4.95
CA ALA A 256 -14.46 -5.91 -5.64
C ALA A 256 -13.00 -6.15 -6.05
N ALA A 257 -12.63 -5.74 -7.27
CA ALA A 257 -11.28 -5.89 -7.81
C ALA A 257 -10.20 -5.21 -6.95
N ARG A 258 -10.60 -4.18 -6.18
CA ARG A 258 -9.76 -3.49 -5.20
C ARG A 258 -10.45 -3.55 -3.84
N PRO A 259 -9.91 -4.29 -2.86
CA PRO A 259 -10.57 -4.44 -1.55
C PRO A 259 -10.63 -3.17 -0.71
N ILE A 260 -9.70 -2.23 -0.93
CA ILE A 260 -9.67 -0.95 -0.19
C ILE A 260 -9.34 0.18 -1.17
N LEU A 261 -10.07 1.29 -1.04
CA LEU A 261 -9.82 2.56 -1.69
C LEU A 261 -9.64 3.65 -0.62
N ALA A 262 -8.40 3.91 -0.24
CA ALA A 262 -8.06 4.92 0.77
C ALA A 262 -8.30 6.33 0.23
N LEU A 263 -9.30 7.01 0.78
CA LEU A 263 -9.61 8.40 0.45
C LEU A 263 -8.47 9.31 0.91
N GLY A 264 -8.04 10.20 0.02
CA GLY A 264 -7.37 11.43 0.43
C GLY A 264 -8.36 12.33 1.15
N VAL A 265 -7.93 12.92 2.26
CA VAL A 265 -8.76 13.82 3.08
C VAL A 265 -8.07 15.16 3.22
N SER A 266 -8.84 16.24 3.21
CA SER A 266 -8.29 17.60 3.32
C SER A 266 -7.67 17.87 4.71
N LYS A 267 -6.72 18.79 4.74
CA LYS A 267 -6.04 19.26 5.94
C LYS A 267 -7.04 19.70 6.99
N GLY A 268 -6.79 19.31 8.23
CA GLY A 268 -7.68 19.55 9.36
C GLY A 268 -8.63 18.39 9.64
N PHE A 269 -8.93 17.52 8.67
CA PHE A 269 -9.71 16.31 8.92
C PHE A 269 -8.78 15.11 9.15
N THR A 270 -8.92 14.44 10.29
CA THR A 270 -8.11 13.27 10.66
C THR A 270 -8.96 12.19 11.29
N PHE A 271 -8.57 10.92 11.13
CA PHE A 271 -9.23 9.79 11.79
C PHE A 271 -8.29 8.60 11.98
N SER A 272 -8.71 7.66 12.82
CA SER A 272 -8.03 6.37 12.99
C SER A 272 -8.98 5.21 12.68
N TYR A 273 -8.40 4.09 12.26
CA TYR A 273 -9.14 2.87 11.93
C TYR A 273 -8.52 1.60 12.51
N ASP A 274 -9.35 0.63 12.86
CA ASP A 274 -8.95 -0.72 13.25
C ASP A 274 -8.98 -1.66 12.02
N PRO A 275 -7.81 -2.14 11.53
CA PRO A 275 -7.75 -3.01 10.36
C PRO A 275 -8.31 -4.42 10.60
N ALA A 276 -8.52 -4.85 11.85
CA ALA A 276 -9.09 -6.15 12.17
C ALA A 276 -10.56 -6.11 12.56
N ALA A 277 -11.15 -4.91 12.67
CA ALA A 277 -12.58 -4.78 12.91
C ALA A 277 -13.39 -5.38 11.74
N ALA A 278 -14.65 -5.71 12.00
CA ALA A 278 -15.55 -6.20 10.97
C ALA A 278 -15.89 -5.08 9.96
N GLN A 279 -16.31 -5.48 8.76
CA GLN A 279 -16.85 -4.59 7.72
C GLN A 279 -17.86 -3.60 8.33
N GLY A 280 -17.68 -2.30 8.07
CA GLY A 280 -18.54 -1.24 8.62
C GLY A 280 -18.20 -0.79 10.05
N SER A 281 -17.17 -1.35 10.66
CA SER A 281 -16.70 -1.01 12.01
C SER A 281 -15.20 -0.68 12.08
N HIS A 282 -14.54 -0.45 10.95
CA HIS A 282 -13.12 -0.10 10.92
C HIS A 282 -12.87 1.28 11.52
N ILE A 283 -13.72 2.27 11.26
CA ILE A 283 -13.50 3.65 11.67
C ILE A 283 -13.83 3.84 13.15
N VAL A 284 -12.84 4.31 13.91
CA VAL A 284 -13.02 4.64 15.33
C VAL A 284 -13.58 6.05 15.46
N ALA A 285 -14.90 6.15 15.57
CA ALA A 285 -15.62 7.43 15.51
C ALA A 285 -15.08 8.52 16.45
N SER A 286 -14.65 8.17 17.67
CA SER A 286 -14.10 9.12 18.65
C SER A 286 -12.78 9.78 18.20
N THR A 287 -12.11 9.21 17.20
CA THR A 287 -10.87 9.74 16.62
C THR A 287 -11.10 10.62 15.39
N MET A 288 -12.31 10.62 14.82
CA MET A 288 -12.66 11.53 13.72
C MET A 288 -12.66 12.96 14.24
N LYS A 289 -11.75 13.78 13.75
CA LYS A 289 -11.58 15.18 14.17
C LYS A 289 -11.52 16.10 12.98
N LEU A 290 -12.17 17.25 13.11
CA LEU A 290 -12.04 18.39 12.22
C LEU A 290 -11.42 19.55 12.99
N ASN A 291 -10.23 20.00 12.56
CA ASN A 291 -9.44 21.05 13.22
C ASN A 291 -9.21 20.79 14.71
N GLY A 292 -8.99 19.51 15.06
CA GLY A 292 -8.77 19.07 16.45
C GLY A 292 -10.04 18.84 17.27
N VAL A 293 -11.22 19.23 16.77
CA VAL A 293 -12.51 19.01 17.42
C VAL A 293 -13.11 17.71 16.93
N THR A 294 -13.51 16.83 17.85
CA THR A 294 -14.17 15.56 17.50
C THR A 294 -15.47 15.81 16.73
N ILE A 295 -15.70 15.04 15.67
CA ILE A 295 -16.92 15.07 14.89
C ILE A 295 -18.11 14.65 15.76
N ASP A 296 -19.13 15.50 15.82
CA ASP A 296 -20.41 15.17 16.41
C ASP A 296 -21.21 14.34 15.39
N PRO A 297 -21.63 13.10 15.73
CA PRO A 297 -22.36 12.24 14.81
C PRO A 297 -23.69 12.84 14.32
N ALA A 298 -24.32 13.72 15.09
CA ALA A 298 -25.60 14.36 14.73
C ALA A 298 -25.42 15.70 14.00
N ALA A 299 -24.27 16.37 14.15
CA ALA A 299 -24.00 17.63 13.46
C ALA A 299 -23.83 17.42 11.95
N THR A 300 -24.14 18.47 11.18
CA THR A 300 -23.99 18.49 9.72
C THR A 300 -22.70 19.19 9.30
N TYR A 301 -22.01 18.61 8.32
CA TYR A 301 -20.76 19.10 7.78
C TYR A 301 -20.87 19.28 6.26
N ARG A 302 -20.24 20.34 5.75
CA ARG A 302 -20.14 20.64 4.32
C ARG A 302 -18.90 19.94 3.74
N VAL A 303 -19.12 19.04 2.80
CA VAL A 303 -18.08 18.16 2.25
C VAL A 303 -18.00 18.32 0.74
N THR A 304 -16.81 18.64 0.26
CA THR A 304 -16.51 18.77 -1.16
C THR A 304 -15.91 17.48 -1.73
N ILE A 305 -16.40 17.08 -2.90
CA ILE A 305 -16.03 15.86 -3.60
C ILE A 305 -16.13 16.11 -5.12
N ASN A 306 -15.45 15.29 -5.91
CA ASN A 306 -15.65 15.29 -7.36
C ASN A 306 -17.02 14.72 -7.75
N SER A 307 -17.50 15.06 -8.94
CA SER A 307 -18.81 14.66 -9.46
C SER A 307 -19.02 13.14 -9.50
N PHE A 308 -17.97 12.36 -9.78
CA PHE A 308 -18.01 10.90 -9.78
C PHE A 308 -18.33 10.33 -8.39
N LEU A 309 -17.68 10.82 -7.33
CA LEU A 309 -18.01 10.42 -5.97
C LEU A 309 -19.38 10.93 -5.53
N ALA A 310 -19.77 12.11 -5.99
CA ALA A 310 -21.05 12.72 -5.62
C ALA A 310 -22.27 11.96 -6.13
N THR A 311 -22.12 11.09 -7.13
CA THR A 311 -23.16 10.17 -7.61
C THR A 311 -23.05 8.77 -7.00
N GLY A 312 -22.10 8.55 -6.08
CA GLY A 312 -21.88 7.26 -5.42
C GLY A 312 -20.86 6.35 -6.10
N GLY A 313 -20.03 6.88 -6.99
CA GLY A 313 -18.93 6.14 -7.64
C GLY A 313 -17.96 5.50 -6.64
N ASP A 314 -17.20 4.49 -7.10
CA ASP A 314 -16.27 3.70 -6.27
C ASP A 314 -16.96 3.04 -5.04
N ASN A 315 -18.25 2.71 -5.16
CA ASN A 315 -19.11 2.18 -4.08
C ASN A 315 -19.27 3.09 -2.86
N PHE A 316 -18.95 4.39 -2.97
CA PHE A 316 -19.20 5.37 -1.91
C PHE A 316 -20.66 5.84 -1.93
N THR A 317 -21.60 4.89 -1.82
CA THR A 317 -23.05 5.13 -1.99
C THR A 317 -23.59 6.21 -1.05
N THR A 318 -23.01 6.35 0.14
CA THR A 318 -23.39 7.39 1.10
C THR A 318 -23.12 8.79 0.55
N LEU A 319 -22.06 8.99 -0.25
CA LEU A 319 -21.79 10.27 -0.90
C LEU A 319 -22.87 10.64 -1.94
N GLY A 320 -23.51 9.66 -2.57
CA GLY A 320 -24.66 9.86 -3.46
C GLY A 320 -25.83 10.58 -2.79
N GLY A 321 -26.13 10.20 -1.54
CA GLY A 321 -27.29 10.68 -0.77
C GLY A 321 -27.13 12.03 -0.05
N GLY A 322 -26.02 12.74 -0.24
CA GLY A 322 -25.80 14.05 0.42
C GLY A 322 -26.80 15.12 -0.01
N THR A 323 -27.09 16.08 0.89
CA THR A 323 -28.12 17.12 0.68
C THR A 323 -27.52 18.50 0.42
N ASN A 324 -28.37 19.47 0.02
CA ASN A 324 -27.99 20.87 -0.17
C ASN A 324 -26.76 21.04 -1.10
N GLN A 325 -26.79 20.37 -2.26
CA GLN A 325 -25.69 20.40 -3.21
C GLN A 325 -25.42 21.81 -3.74
N THR A 326 -24.15 22.18 -3.81
CA THR A 326 -23.67 23.42 -4.42
C THR A 326 -22.53 23.12 -5.38
N THR A 327 -22.50 23.79 -6.53
CA THR A 327 -21.36 23.76 -7.45
C THR A 327 -20.70 25.15 -7.48
N PRO A 328 -19.36 25.24 -7.42
CA PRO A 328 -18.64 26.49 -7.55
C PRO A 328 -18.60 26.99 -9.01
N GLY A 329 -18.91 26.12 -9.99
CA GLY A 329 -18.91 26.44 -11.42
C GLY A 329 -17.59 26.12 -12.14
N ASP A 330 -16.53 25.78 -11.40
CA ASP A 330 -15.22 25.39 -11.94
C ASP A 330 -15.00 23.88 -11.77
N ASN A 331 -14.28 23.27 -12.72
CA ASN A 331 -13.87 21.86 -12.63
C ASN A 331 -12.58 21.68 -11.80
N ASP A 332 -12.29 20.43 -11.45
CA ASP A 332 -11.19 20.07 -10.57
C ASP A 332 -9.79 20.45 -11.12
N LEU A 333 -9.57 20.31 -12.42
CA LEU A 333 -8.35 20.78 -13.08
C LEU A 333 -8.18 22.30 -13.02
N THR A 334 -9.25 23.06 -13.24
CA THR A 334 -9.22 24.54 -13.16
C THR A 334 -8.84 24.97 -11.75
N MET A 335 -9.43 24.34 -10.73
CA MET A 335 -9.07 24.60 -9.34
C MET A 335 -7.61 24.30 -9.04
N LEU A 336 -7.06 23.21 -9.59
CA LEU A 336 -5.66 22.85 -9.43
C LEU A 336 -4.72 23.88 -10.07
N VAL A 337 -5.02 24.29 -11.30
CA VAL A 337 -4.26 25.32 -12.01
C VAL A 337 -4.26 26.65 -11.25
N ASP A 338 -5.43 27.10 -10.81
CA ASP A 338 -5.56 28.34 -10.06
C ASP A 338 -4.88 28.26 -8.69
N TYR A 339 -4.92 27.10 -8.04
CA TYR A 339 -4.19 26.88 -6.80
C TYR A 339 -2.67 27.02 -7.00
N PHE A 340 -2.10 26.43 -8.06
CA PHE A 340 -0.67 26.59 -8.37
C PHE A 340 -0.31 28.06 -8.63
N ARG A 341 -1.12 28.77 -9.42
CA ARG A 341 -0.91 30.19 -9.72
C ARG A 341 -0.94 31.06 -8.46
N ALA A 342 -1.79 30.72 -7.50
CA ALA A 342 -1.95 31.48 -6.25
C ALA A 342 -0.94 31.12 -5.15
N ASN A 343 -0.36 29.92 -5.16
CA ASN A 343 0.41 29.38 -4.03
C ASN A 343 1.84 28.95 -4.40
N SER A 344 2.41 29.48 -5.48
CA SER A 344 3.76 29.09 -5.95
C SER A 344 4.90 29.73 -5.13
N PRO A 345 5.93 28.98 -4.70
CA PRO A 345 6.07 27.53 -4.84
C PRO A 345 5.18 26.76 -3.84
N VAL A 346 4.59 25.67 -4.31
CA VAL A 346 3.73 24.79 -3.52
C VAL A 346 4.58 23.76 -2.76
N THR A 347 4.30 23.64 -1.46
CA THR A 347 4.80 22.54 -0.62
C THR A 347 3.62 21.72 -0.12
N ALA A 348 3.49 20.48 -0.60
CA ALA A 348 2.43 19.58 -0.12
C ALA A 348 2.68 19.17 1.34
N ASP A 349 1.61 19.10 2.11
CA ASP A 349 1.63 18.61 3.49
C ASP A 349 1.77 17.07 3.50
N THR A 350 2.88 16.58 4.05
CA THR A 350 3.19 15.15 4.12
C THR A 350 2.72 14.50 5.42
N ALA A 351 2.10 15.26 6.34
CA ALA A 351 1.57 14.72 7.57
C ALA A 351 0.48 13.69 7.30
N LYS A 352 0.53 12.56 8.01
CA LYS A 352 -0.50 11.52 7.94
C LYS A 352 -1.80 12.03 8.58
N ARG A 353 -2.90 11.87 7.85
CA ARG A 353 -4.26 12.25 8.24
C ARG A 353 -5.09 11.04 8.62
N THR A 354 -4.63 9.84 8.25
CA THR A 354 -5.22 8.56 8.61
C THR A 354 -4.20 7.70 9.35
N THR A 355 -4.61 7.09 10.46
CA THR A 355 -3.72 6.25 11.29
C THR A 355 -4.38 4.93 11.68
N VAL A 356 -3.59 3.88 11.87
CA VAL A 356 -4.10 2.66 12.52
C VAL A 356 -4.39 3.00 13.98
N TYR A 357 -5.61 2.69 14.42
CA TYR A 357 -6.04 2.85 15.81
C TYR A 357 -5.30 1.84 16.69
N VAL A 358 -4.72 2.34 17.78
CA VAL A 358 -4.14 1.50 18.82
C VAL A 358 -5.01 1.69 20.06
N PRO A 359 -5.72 0.64 20.52
CA PRO A 359 -6.53 0.72 21.73
C PRO A 359 -5.67 1.14 22.93
N PRO A 360 -6.14 2.05 23.80
CA PRO A 360 -5.52 2.27 25.09
C PRO A 360 -5.52 0.94 25.87
N SER A 361 -4.34 0.48 26.31
CA SER A 361 -4.23 -0.69 27.18
C SER A 361 -4.12 -0.24 28.64
N SER A 362 -5.04 -0.71 29.49
CA SER A 362 -5.11 -0.34 30.91
C SER A 362 -4.44 -1.34 31.86
N THR A 363 -4.03 -2.52 31.37
CA THR A 363 -3.27 -3.52 32.13
C THR A 363 -1.84 -3.56 31.59
N GLY A 364 -0.88 -3.09 32.38
CA GLY A 364 0.54 -3.08 32.05
C GLY A 364 1.27 -4.34 32.50
N TYR A 365 2.44 -4.59 31.90
CA TYR A 365 3.44 -5.53 32.42
C TYR A 365 4.45 -4.71 33.21
N GLU A 366 4.44 -4.79 34.55
CA GLU A 366 5.41 -4.08 35.39
C GLU A 366 6.84 -4.30 34.86
N PRO A 367 7.68 -3.25 34.77
CA PRO A 367 7.52 -1.88 35.26
C PRO A 367 6.74 -0.90 34.33
N PHE A 368 6.09 -1.40 33.28
CA PHE A 368 5.41 -0.57 32.29
C PHE A 368 3.96 -0.29 32.64
N ALA A 369 3.56 0.98 32.57
CA ALA A 369 2.18 1.41 32.82
C ALA A 369 1.15 0.85 31.80
N SER A 370 1.57 0.38 30.62
CA SER A 370 0.70 -0.19 29.59
C SER A 370 1.47 -1.06 28.59
N TRP A 371 0.76 -1.88 27.81
CA TRP A 371 1.36 -2.60 26.68
C TRP A 371 1.93 -1.65 25.63
N THR A 372 1.28 -0.51 25.41
CA THR A 372 1.77 0.55 24.52
C THR A 372 3.12 1.09 24.99
N ALA A 373 3.30 1.31 26.30
CA ALA A 373 4.56 1.75 26.87
C ALA A 373 5.67 0.69 26.71
N LEU A 374 5.36 -0.58 27.00
CA LEU A 374 6.27 -1.69 26.79
C LEU A 374 6.73 -1.79 25.34
N VAL A 375 5.79 -1.86 24.38
CA VAL A 375 6.12 -1.99 22.95
C VAL A 375 6.95 -0.80 22.47
N THR A 376 6.53 0.42 22.82
CA THR A 376 7.26 1.63 22.46
C THR A 376 8.69 1.62 22.98
N LYS A 377 8.87 1.25 24.26
CA LYS A 377 10.21 1.19 24.87
C LYS A 377 11.07 0.09 24.24
N GLN A 378 10.53 -1.08 23.92
CA GLN A 378 11.30 -2.13 23.25
C GLN A 378 11.76 -1.70 21.85
N TYR A 379 10.93 -0.98 21.09
CA TYR A 379 11.35 -0.42 19.80
C TYR A 379 12.44 0.64 19.96
N GLN A 380 12.37 1.49 20.99
CA GLN A 380 13.43 2.46 21.29
C GLN A 380 14.74 1.79 21.69
N ASP A 381 14.70 0.84 22.62
CA ASP A 381 15.90 0.14 23.11
C ASP A 381 16.55 -0.71 22.01
N LEU A 382 15.72 -1.44 21.24
CA LEU A 382 16.21 -2.41 20.27
C LEU A 382 16.49 -1.80 18.90
N LEU A 383 15.75 -0.78 18.46
CA LEU A 383 15.86 -0.20 17.12
C LEU A 383 16.21 1.30 17.10
N GLY A 384 16.20 1.99 18.25
CA GLY A 384 16.50 3.42 18.33
C GLY A 384 15.39 4.32 17.75
N ARG A 385 14.17 3.80 17.57
CA ARG A 385 13.02 4.54 17.02
C ARG A 385 11.72 4.13 17.70
N ALA A 386 10.69 4.97 17.59
CA ALA A 386 9.33 4.55 17.93
C ALA A 386 8.78 3.53 16.91
N PRO A 387 7.85 2.65 17.30
CA PRO A 387 7.09 1.83 16.36
C PRO A 387 6.19 2.72 15.50
N ASN A 388 5.93 2.32 14.26
CA ASN A 388 4.83 2.92 13.49
C ASN A 388 3.47 2.41 14.01
N SER A 389 2.37 3.03 13.60
CA SER A 389 1.03 2.69 14.12
C SER A 389 0.63 1.22 13.89
N LEU A 390 1.05 0.61 12.78
CA LEU A 390 0.74 -0.80 12.49
C LEU A 390 1.58 -1.74 13.37
N GLU A 391 2.87 -1.47 13.52
CA GLU A 391 3.76 -2.23 14.42
C GLU A 391 3.25 -2.17 15.85
N LEU A 392 2.86 -0.98 16.32
CA LEU A 392 2.31 -0.77 17.64
C LEU A 392 0.97 -1.51 17.82
N TYR A 393 0.07 -1.38 16.85
CA TYR A 393 -1.21 -2.10 16.83
C TYR A 393 -1.02 -3.62 16.93
N VAL A 394 -0.21 -4.19 16.05
CA VAL A 394 0.02 -5.65 15.99
C VAL A 394 0.52 -6.18 17.33
N TRP A 395 1.51 -5.53 17.93
CA TRP A 395 2.09 -6.01 19.18
C TRP A 395 1.19 -5.74 20.39
N VAL A 396 0.55 -4.57 20.48
CA VAL A 396 -0.40 -4.30 21.56
C VAL A 396 -1.54 -5.30 21.52
N THR A 397 -2.17 -5.53 20.36
CA THR A 397 -3.26 -6.50 20.21
C THR A 397 -2.84 -7.92 20.57
N ARG A 398 -1.64 -8.36 20.20
CA ARG A 398 -1.11 -9.69 20.55
C ARG A 398 -0.87 -9.85 22.05
N LEU A 399 -0.33 -8.83 22.70
CA LEU A 399 0.03 -8.87 24.12
C LEU A 399 -1.17 -8.63 25.04
N SER A 400 -2.14 -7.84 24.60
CA SER A 400 -3.35 -7.51 25.36
C SER A 400 -4.50 -8.49 25.14
N ALA A 401 -4.31 -9.57 24.36
CA ALA A 401 -5.34 -10.57 24.13
C ALA A 401 -5.76 -11.23 25.46
N THR A 402 -7.04 -11.58 25.59
CA THR A 402 -7.59 -12.24 26.80
C THR A 402 -6.90 -13.57 27.10
N THR A 403 -6.49 -14.28 26.05
CA THR A 403 -5.64 -15.48 26.13
C THR A 403 -4.39 -15.23 25.27
N PRO A 404 -3.36 -14.58 25.81
CA PRO A 404 -2.20 -14.16 25.02
C PRO A 404 -1.37 -15.38 24.61
N THR A 405 -1.19 -15.57 23.30
CA THR A 405 -0.28 -16.56 22.72
C THR A 405 1.15 -16.02 22.58
N TYR A 406 1.30 -14.70 22.69
CA TYR A 406 2.57 -13.99 22.60
C TYR A 406 2.92 -13.37 23.95
N THR A 407 4.21 -13.40 24.26
CA THR A 407 4.80 -12.81 25.46
C THR A 407 5.64 -11.58 25.11
N PRO A 408 6.01 -10.75 26.10
CA PRO A 408 7.02 -9.71 25.91
C PRO A 408 8.36 -10.24 25.37
N GLY A 409 8.74 -11.46 25.73
CA GLY A 409 9.91 -12.12 25.17
C GLY A 409 9.79 -12.40 23.66
N ASP A 410 8.59 -12.76 23.18
CA ASP A 410 8.33 -12.95 21.76
C ASP A 410 8.45 -11.65 20.98
N LEU A 411 7.98 -10.52 21.56
CA LEU A 411 8.19 -9.18 21.01
C LEU A 411 9.68 -8.90 20.81
N VAL A 412 10.48 -9.03 21.88
CA VAL A 412 11.93 -8.76 21.82
C VAL A 412 12.60 -9.68 20.81
N ALA A 413 12.31 -10.99 20.84
CA ALA A 413 12.91 -11.95 19.93
C ALA A 413 12.58 -11.66 18.45
N ALA A 414 11.39 -11.12 18.18
CA ALA A 414 10.93 -10.80 16.83
C ALA A 414 11.51 -9.48 16.30
N ILE A 415 11.67 -8.45 17.14
CA ILE A 415 12.14 -7.13 16.68
C ILE A 415 13.64 -6.90 16.89
N LEU A 416 14.33 -7.78 17.64
CA LEU A 416 15.77 -7.68 17.87
C LEU A 416 16.52 -7.70 16.53
N PRO A 417 17.15 -6.59 16.12
CA PRO A 417 17.85 -6.55 14.84
C PRO A 417 19.06 -7.47 14.90
N PHE A 418 19.22 -8.30 13.87
CA PHE A 418 20.30 -9.25 13.82
C PHE A 418 20.89 -9.37 12.42
N ASP A 419 22.06 -8.77 12.24
CA ASP A 419 22.88 -8.96 11.05
C ASP A 419 24.11 -9.81 11.42
N VAL A 420 24.15 -11.03 10.88
CA VAL A 420 25.25 -11.98 11.08
C VAL A 420 26.59 -11.46 10.55
N ASN A 421 26.59 -10.52 9.61
CA ASN A 421 27.79 -9.99 8.95
C ASN A 421 28.25 -8.63 9.51
N ALA A 422 27.44 -7.99 10.35
CA ALA A 422 27.79 -6.73 10.98
C ALA A 422 29.11 -6.82 11.73
N THR A 423 29.86 -5.70 11.76
CA THR A 423 31.12 -5.59 12.51
C THR A 423 30.95 -5.99 13.98
N SER A 424 29.82 -5.63 14.59
CA SER A 424 29.45 -6.05 15.95
C SER A 424 29.43 -7.57 16.11
N SER A 425 28.80 -8.30 15.19
CA SER A 425 28.73 -9.76 15.20
C SER A 425 30.12 -10.40 15.05
N LYS A 426 31.02 -9.80 14.25
CA LYS A 426 32.42 -10.25 14.11
C LYS A 426 33.19 -10.09 15.42
N VAL A 427 33.05 -8.93 16.09
CA VAL A 427 33.68 -8.67 17.40
C VAL A 427 33.15 -9.66 18.44
N LEU A 428 31.84 -9.86 18.52
CA LEU A 428 31.25 -10.80 19.49
C LEU A 428 31.68 -12.24 19.22
N ARG A 429 31.82 -12.65 17.96
CA ARG A 429 32.39 -13.96 17.61
C ARG A 429 33.85 -14.10 18.06
N LEU A 430 34.68 -13.06 17.95
CA LEU A 430 36.05 -13.10 18.48
C LEU A 430 36.05 -13.34 20.01
N TYR A 431 35.19 -12.66 20.75
CA TYR A 431 35.07 -12.81 22.20
C TYR A 431 34.52 -14.18 22.61
N ASP A 432 33.38 -14.57 22.04
CA ASP A 432 32.73 -15.84 22.34
C ASP A 432 33.57 -17.03 21.87
N GLY A 433 34.07 -16.96 20.64
CA GLY A 433 34.75 -18.05 19.96
C GLY A 433 36.21 -18.20 20.37
N LEU A 434 36.94 -17.10 20.65
CA LEU A 434 38.38 -17.19 20.96
C LEU A 434 38.72 -17.03 22.43
N LEU A 435 37.93 -16.27 23.20
CA LEU A 435 38.27 -15.96 24.60
C LEU A 435 37.32 -16.60 25.61
N HIS A 436 36.18 -17.13 25.16
CA HIS A 436 35.15 -17.71 26.02
C HIS A 436 34.74 -16.74 27.14
N LYS A 437 34.56 -15.46 26.77
CA LYS A 437 34.13 -14.39 27.69
C LYS A 437 33.37 -13.30 26.95
N ALA A 438 32.60 -12.51 27.70
CA ALA A 438 32.05 -11.25 27.20
C ALA A 438 33.13 -10.16 27.09
N PRO A 439 33.03 -9.24 26.11
CA PRO A 439 33.76 -7.98 26.16
C PRO A 439 33.21 -7.07 27.26
N THR A 440 34.04 -6.18 27.81
CA THR A 440 33.53 -4.97 28.49
C THR A 440 33.06 -3.97 27.43
N ASP A 441 32.21 -3.01 27.80
CA ASP A 441 31.71 -1.97 26.90
C ASP A 441 32.84 -1.19 26.19
N TYR A 442 33.87 -0.80 26.94
CA TYR A 442 35.06 -0.11 26.41
C TYR A 442 35.74 -0.90 25.28
N TRP A 443 36.09 -2.17 25.56
CA TRP A 443 36.76 -3.01 24.58
C TRP A 443 35.85 -3.35 23.40
N TYR A 444 34.55 -3.55 23.61
CA TYR A 444 33.61 -3.77 22.52
C TYR A 444 33.61 -2.61 21.52
N ALA A 445 33.48 -1.38 22.02
CA ALA A 445 33.51 -0.17 21.19
C ALA A 445 34.86 0.00 20.48
N THR A 446 35.96 -0.26 21.19
CA THR A 446 37.33 -0.17 20.65
C THR A 446 37.52 -1.10 19.45
N TRP A 447 37.09 -2.36 19.56
CA TRP A 447 37.24 -3.33 18.46
C TRP A 447 36.32 -3.03 17.27
N ILE A 448 35.10 -2.53 17.52
CA ILE A 448 34.23 -2.07 16.43
C ILE A 448 34.88 -0.92 15.66
N SER A 449 35.38 0.10 16.36
CA SER A 449 36.05 1.25 15.73
C SER A 449 37.23 0.80 14.89
N ARG A 450 38.01 -0.16 15.39
CA ARG A 450 39.20 -0.66 14.69
C ARG A 450 38.86 -1.43 13.42
N LEU A 451 37.88 -2.33 13.46
CA LEU A 451 37.44 -3.07 12.27
C LEU A 451 36.76 -2.15 11.24
N ASN A 452 35.95 -1.19 11.68
CA ASN A 452 35.37 -0.18 10.79
C ASN A 452 36.44 0.72 10.16
N GLY A 453 37.55 0.96 10.87
CA GLY A 453 38.75 1.65 10.36
C GLY A 453 39.60 0.83 9.39
N GLY A 454 39.14 -0.35 8.95
CA GLY A 454 39.80 -1.18 7.95
C GLY A 454 40.78 -2.21 8.50
N ALA A 455 40.85 -2.42 9.82
CA ALA A 455 41.69 -3.47 10.37
C ALA A 455 41.21 -4.87 9.93
N SER A 456 42.17 -5.74 9.59
CA SER A 456 41.87 -7.11 9.18
C SER A 456 41.31 -7.92 10.36
N LEU A 457 40.27 -8.72 10.11
CA LEU A 457 39.73 -9.67 11.08
C LEU A 457 40.77 -10.73 11.45
N ALA A 458 41.60 -11.17 10.50
CA ALA A 458 42.66 -12.15 10.75
C ALA A 458 43.76 -11.58 11.66
N ALA A 459 44.16 -10.33 11.42
CA ALA A 459 45.11 -9.63 12.30
C ALA A 459 44.53 -9.45 13.71
N THR A 460 43.26 -9.08 13.80
CA THR A 460 42.53 -8.93 15.07
C THR A 460 42.43 -10.26 15.81
N ALA A 461 42.07 -11.35 15.12
CA ALA A 461 42.03 -12.70 15.71
C ALA A 461 43.40 -13.13 16.25
N ASN A 462 44.49 -12.79 15.54
CA ASN A 462 45.84 -13.07 16.01
C ASN A 462 46.18 -12.33 17.32
N GLU A 463 45.68 -11.12 17.51
CA GLU A 463 45.84 -10.39 18.77
C GLU A 463 45.05 -11.01 19.92
N PHE A 464 43.83 -11.47 19.64
CA PHE A 464 43.03 -12.21 20.63
C PHE A 464 43.74 -13.48 21.08
N LEU A 465 44.35 -14.22 20.15
CA LEU A 465 45.13 -15.43 20.46
C LEU A 465 46.44 -15.17 21.22
N LYS A 466 46.92 -13.93 21.29
CA LYS A 466 48.05 -13.53 22.14
C LYS A 466 47.61 -13.20 23.58
N SER A 467 46.35 -12.83 23.78
CA SER A 467 45.77 -12.61 25.11
C SER A 467 45.48 -13.93 25.84
N PRO A 468 45.18 -13.95 27.14
CA PRO A 468 44.76 -15.18 27.83
C PRO A 468 43.56 -15.84 27.16
N ASN A 469 43.73 -17.08 26.69
CA ASN A 469 42.74 -17.82 25.91
C ASN A 469 42.91 -19.35 26.11
N PRO A 470 41.86 -20.17 25.85
CA PRO A 470 41.90 -21.61 26.06
C PRO A 470 42.80 -22.38 25.06
N TYR A 471 43.31 -21.72 24.02
CA TYR A 471 44.16 -22.33 22.99
C TYR A 471 45.65 -22.10 23.21
N LYS A 472 46.02 -21.35 24.26
CA LYS A 472 47.42 -21.03 24.57
C LYS A 472 48.20 -22.32 24.88
N GLY A 473 49.36 -22.48 24.25
CA GLY A 473 50.22 -23.65 24.42
C GLY A 473 49.82 -24.88 23.60
N LEU A 474 48.68 -24.88 22.91
CA LEU A 474 48.31 -25.98 22.01
C LEU A 474 49.23 -26.02 20.79
N GLY A 475 49.58 -27.23 20.33
CA GLY A 475 50.15 -27.46 18.99
C GLY A 475 49.11 -27.23 17.88
N ASN A 476 49.54 -27.24 16.62
CA ASN A 476 48.65 -26.92 15.48
C ASN A 476 47.46 -27.87 15.34
N THR A 477 47.66 -29.17 15.55
CA THR A 477 46.57 -30.16 15.48
C THR A 477 45.54 -29.97 16.60
N PRO A 478 45.92 -29.95 17.90
CA PRO A 478 44.96 -29.65 18.98
C PRO A 478 44.29 -28.27 18.87
N PHE A 479 44.98 -27.28 18.28
CA PHE A 479 44.40 -25.96 18.02
C PHE A 479 43.23 -26.04 17.02
N VAL A 480 43.43 -26.64 15.85
CA VAL A 480 42.38 -26.79 14.83
C VAL A 480 41.20 -27.61 15.37
N ASP A 481 41.48 -28.67 16.12
CA ASP A 481 40.44 -29.50 16.77
C ASP A 481 39.59 -28.70 17.75
N ALA A 482 40.24 -27.88 18.56
CA ALA A 482 39.55 -27.04 19.53
C ALA A 482 38.67 -25.98 18.84
N LEU A 483 39.08 -25.41 17.70
CA LEU A 483 38.23 -24.49 16.93
C LEU A 483 36.98 -25.18 16.36
N TYR A 484 37.09 -26.42 15.85
CA TYR A 484 35.90 -27.18 15.40
C TYR A 484 34.93 -27.43 16.55
N ARG A 485 35.45 -27.84 17.72
CA ARG A 485 34.65 -28.07 18.92
C ARG A 485 33.96 -26.80 19.42
N ASP A 486 34.72 -25.71 19.57
CA ASP A 486 34.25 -24.54 20.33
C ASP A 486 33.47 -23.53 19.47
N ILE A 487 33.83 -23.39 18.20
CA ILE A 487 33.29 -22.38 17.27
C ILE A 487 32.27 -22.99 16.31
N ILE A 488 32.59 -24.12 15.66
CA ILE A 488 31.69 -24.76 14.70
C ILE A 488 30.68 -25.67 15.40
N ARG A 489 31.04 -26.24 16.55
CA ARG A 489 30.22 -27.12 17.38
C ARG A 489 29.72 -28.34 16.60
N LYS A 490 30.52 -28.79 15.63
CA LYS A 490 30.29 -30.00 14.83
C LYS A 490 31.60 -30.77 14.68
N PRO A 491 31.54 -32.09 14.43
CA PRO A 491 32.72 -32.88 14.10
C PRO A 491 33.50 -32.27 12.94
N ALA A 492 34.82 -32.31 13.03
CA ALA A 492 35.68 -31.80 11.97
C ALA A 492 35.55 -32.67 10.71
N ASP A 493 35.35 -32.05 9.56
CA ASP A 493 35.54 -32.73 8.28
C ASP A 493 37.02 -33.13 8.14
N PRO A 494 37.34 -34.44 7.93
CA PRO A 494 38.72 -34.90 7.93
C PRO A 494 39.62 -34.21 6.90
N ALA A 495 39.09 -33.88 5.72
CA ALA A 495 39.84 -33.26 4.64
C ALA A 495 40.10 -31.77 4.93
N LEU A 496 39.07 -31.02 5.35
CA LEU A 496 39.21 -29.62 5.72
C LEU A 496 40.15 -29.44 6.92
N ARG A 497 40.02 -30.33 7.92
CA ARG A 497 40.91 -30.39 9.09
C ARG A 497 42.36 -30.59 8.69
N ALA A 498 42.65 -31.59 7.85
CA ALA A 498 44.00 -31.86 7.36
C ALA A 498 44.57 -30.67 6.57
N GLY A 499 43.74 -30.02 5.75
CA GLY A 499 44.12 -28.82 5.00
C GLY A 499 44.55 -27.65 5.89
N TRP A 500 43.82 -27.37 6.98
CA TRP A 500 44.18 -26.31 7.93
C TRP A 500 45.48 -26.61 8.69
N ILE A 501 45.66 -27.86 9.13
CA ILE A 501 46.89 -28.30 9.80
C ILE A 501 48.10 -28.15 8.87
N ALA A 502 47.95 -28.58 7.61
CA ALA A 502 49.00 -28.44 6.61
C ALA A 502 49.38 -26.97 6.38
N LYS A 503 48.39 -26.07 6.23
CA LYS A 503 48.62 -24.62 6.07
C LYS A 503 49.35 -23.99 7.27
N LEU A 504 49.06 -24.44 8.48
CA LEU A 504 49.76 -23.97 9.69
C LEU A 504 51.21 -24.50 9.75
N ASN A 505 51.41 -25.79 9.46
CA ASN A 505 52.73 -26.42 9.55
C ASN A 505 53.71 -25.91 8.48
N ASN A 506 53.22 -25.56 7.29
CA ASN A 506 54.04 -25.03 6.20
C ASN A 506 54.09 -23.49 6.15
N GLY A 507 53.53 -22.80 7.14
CA GLY A 507 53.56 -21.34 7.23
C GLY A 507 52.70 -20.59 6.20
N LYS A 508 51.84 -21.29 5.44
CA LYS A 508 50.92 -20.66 4.47
C LYS A 508 49.72 -19.96 5.12
N ALA A 509 49.49 -20.17 6.42
CA ALA A 509 48.54 -19.43 7.24
C ALA A 509 49.09 -19.30 8.65
N ASN A 510 48.85 -18.17 9.30
CA ASN A 510 49.04 -18.02 10.74
C ASN A 510 47.76 -18.41 11.51
N ARG A 511 47.82 -18.51 12.84
CA ARG A 511 46.66 -18.90 13.65
C ARG A 511 45.51 -17.90 13.59
N GLY A 512 45.79 -16.61 13.40
CA GLY A 512 44.77 -15.58 13.19
C GLY A 512 44.01 -15.77 11.88
N ASP A 513 44.70 -16.14 10.80
CA ASP A 513 44.06 -16.44 9.50
C ASP A 513 43.09 -17.62 9.64
N VAL A 514 43.53 -18.69 10.31
CA VAL A 514 42.69 -19.88 10.56
C VAL A 514 41.51 -19.52 11.46
N ALA A 515 41.75 -18.83 12.58
CA ALA A 515 40.69 -18.43 13.50
C ALA A 515 39.63 -17.54 12.82
N ALA A 516 40.04 -16.52 12.05
CA ALA A 516 39.12 -15.68 11.31
C ALA A 516 38.29 -16.47 10.29
N ALA A 517 38.90 -17.42 9.58
CA ALA A 517 38.17 -18.28 8.65
C ALA A 517 37.13 -19.17 9.36
N PHE A 518 37.44 -19.69 10.55
CA PHE A 518 36.48 -20.45 11.35
C PHE A 518 35.32 -19.58 11.84
N LEU A 519 35.62 -18.42 12.43
CA LEU A 519 34.63 -17.47 12.95
C LEU A 519 33.68 -16.97 11.86
N GLU A 520 34.16 -16.80 10.64
CA GLU A 520 33.35 -16.30 9.52
C GLU A 520 32.76 -17.39 8.63
N SER A 521 33.00 -18.66 8.95
CA SER A 521 32.36 -19.78 8.26
C SER A 521 30.84 -19.75 8.46
N ALA A 522 30.09 -20.26 7.47
CA ALA A 522 28.63 -20.36 7.54
C ALA A 522 28.17 -21.13 8.79
N GLY A 523 28.87 -22.22 9.13
CA GLY A 523 28.60 -23.01 10.33
C GLY A 523 28.76 -22.22 11.63
N SER A 524 29.83 -21.43 11.76
CA SER A 524 30.04 -20.58 12.95
C SER A 524 29.02 -19.47 13.08
N LYS A 525 28.66 -18.80 11.97
CA LYS A 525 27.65 -17.73 11.98
C LYS A 525 26.30 -18.23 12.50
N VAL A 526 25.89 -19.43 12.07
CA VAL A 526 24.68 -20.08 12.59
C VAL A 526 24.87 -20.49 14.05
N ALA A 527 25.96 -21.21 14.37
CA ALA A 527 26.19 -21.74 15.71
C ALA A 527 26.27 -20.67 16.80
N SER A 528 26.83 -19.50 16.48
CA SER A 528 27.01 -18.38 17.42
C SER A 528 25.79 -17.45 17.55
N THR A 529 24.76 -17.63 16.71
CA THR A 529 23.58 -16.75 16.69
C THR A 529 22.91 -16.60 18.06
N PRO A 530 22.66 -17.68 18.83
CA PRO A 530 22.05 -17.57 20.15
C PRO A 530 22.83 -16.69 21.13
N GLU A 531 24.16 -16.85 21.22
CA GLU A 531 24.99 -16.04 22.13
C GLU A 531 25.06 -14.59 21.68
N LEU A 532 25.22 -14.34 20.38
CA LEU A 532 25.25 -12.99 19.82
C LEU A 532 23.94 -12.23 20.05
N LYS A 533 22.79 -12.91 19.92
CA LYS A 533 21.49 -12.32 20.28
C LYS A 533 21.40 -12.06 21.78
N GLY A 534 21.96 -12.93 22.63
CA GLY A 534 22.02 -12.70 24.07
C GLY A 534 22.88 -11.50 24.47
N PHE A 535 24.02 -11.30 23.82
CA PHE A 535 24.81 -10.07 23.94
C PHE A 535 24.01 -8.84 23.53
N ALA A 536 23.28 -8.93 22.41
CA ALA A 536 22.47 -7.83 21.92
C ALA A 536 21.32 -7.46 22.88
N VAL A 537 20.69 -8.46 23.51
CA VAL A 537 19.68 -8.22 24.56
C VAL A 537 20.27 -7.43 25.72
N HIS A 538 21.40 -7.84 26.30
CA HIS A 538 22.05 -7.10 27.38
C HIS A 538 22.45 -5.69 26.93
N LEU A 539 23.13 -5.57 25.79
CA LEU A 539 23.64 -4.27 25.33
C LEU A 539 22.49 -3.29 25.04
N ARG A 540 21.43 -3.75 24.39
CA ARG A 540 20.33 -2.87 23.97
C ARG A 540 19.32 -2.61 25.08
N MET A 541 19.02 -3.62 25.91
CA MET A 541 18.03 -3.51 26.99
C MET A 541 18.64 -3.15 28.34
N LEU A 542 19.85 -3.57 28.70
CA LEU A 542 20.53 -3.13 29.92
C LEU A 542 21.57 -2.02 29.71
N GLY A 543 21.97 -1.75 28.47
CA GLY A 543 22.91 -0.66 28.15
C GLY A 543 24.37 -1.05 28.38
N ARG A 544 24.63 -2.32 28.68
CA ARG A 544 25.95 -2.88 28.98
C ARG A 544 26.09 -4.30 28.46
N MET A 545 27.32 -4.76 28.32
CA MET A 545 27.62 -6.17 28.07
C MET A 545 27.30 -7.04 29.31
N PRO A 546 27.05 -8.36 29.11
CA PRO A 546 26.84 -9.28 30.21
C PRO A 546 28.10 -9.40 31.07
N THR A 547 27.90 -9.50 32.38
CA THR A 547 28.91 -9.88 33.35
C THR A 547 29.45 -11.29 33.07
N ALA A 548 30.55 -11.67 33.72
CA ALA A 548 31.11 -13.02 33.56
C ALA A 548 30.12 -14.13 33.92
N THR A 549 29.31 -13.92 34.97
CA THR A 549 28.27 -14.86 35.41
C THR A 549 27.13 -14.97 34.39
N GLU A 550 26.59 -13.83 33.94
CA GLU A 550 25.53 -13.78 32.93
C GLU A 550 25.98 -14.41 31.60
N TYR A 551 27.22 -14.13 31.18
CA TYR A 551 27.81 -14.75 29.99
C TYR A 551 27.95 -16.27 30.14
N GLY A 552 28.40 -16.75 31.31
CA GLY A 552 28.53 -18.18 31.58
C GLY A 552 27.18 -18.91 31.47
N ALA A 553 26.14 -18.32 32.06
CA ALA A 553 24.77 -18.82 31.96
C ALA A 553 24.25 -18.77 30.51
N LEU A 554 24.45 -17.64 29.82
CA LEU A 554 24.06 -17.46 28.42
C LEU A 554 24.69 -18.55 27.54
N ARG A 555 26.02 -18.66 27.55
CA ARG A 555 26.77 -19.59 26.70
C ARG A 555 26.39 -21.05 26.98
N THR A 556 26.18 -21.41 28.24
CA THR A 556 25.84 -22.80 28.61
C THR A 556 24.40 -23.12 28.19
N GLY A 557 23.46 -22.25 28.54
CA GLY A 557 22.04 -22.47 28.26
C GLY A 557 21.72 -22.43 26.77
N SER A 558 22.32 -21.49 26.02
CA SER A 558 22.10 -21.39 24.58
C SER A 558 22.63 -22.60 23.81
N ARG A 559 23.80 -23.13 24.21
CA ARG A 559 24.41 -24.32 23.61
C ARG A 559 23.63 -25.60 23.92
N ALA A 560 23.03 -25.68 25.11
CA ALA A 560 22.17 -26.79 25.50
C ALA A 560 20.75 -26.68 24.92
N GLY A 561 20.38 -25.55 24.30
CA GLY A 561 19.03 -25.26 23.85
C GLY A 561 18.04 -24.98 24.99
N THR A 562 18.52 -24.80 26.22
CA THR A 562 17.71 -24.57 27.43
C THR A 562 17.46 -23.09 27.69
N LEU A 563 18.22 -22.18 27.07
CA LEU A 563 18.01 -20.74 27.13
C LEU A 563 17.80 -20.18 25.72
N THR A 564 16.59 -19.70 25.47
CA THR A 564 16.22 -19.00 24.23
C THR A 564 16.37 -17.50 24.38
N VAL A 565 16.43 -16.78 23.26
CA VAL A 565 16.43 -15.30 23.27
C VAL A 565 15.16 -14.75 23.90
N LYS A 566 14.02 -15.41 23.66
CA LYS A 566 12.75 -15.13 24.32
C LYS A 566 12.87 -15.20 25.84
N ALA A 567 13.33 -16.35 26.36
CA ALA A 567 13.44 -16.56 27.80
C ALA A 567 14.44 -15.59 28.47
N LEU A 568 15.54 -15.28 27.78
CA LEU A 568 16.48 -14.26 28.25
C LEU A 568 15.84 -12.87 28.30
N ALA A 569 15.11 -12.49 27.25
CA ALA A 569 14.41 -11.21 27.19
C ALA A 569 13.37 -11.10 28.31
N GLU A 570 12.60 -12.16 28.58
CA GLU A 570 11.66 -12.20 29.70
C GLU A 570 12.37 -11.99 31.05
N ALA A 571 13.50 -12.66 31.27
CA ALA A 571 14.28 -12.48 32.49
C ALA A 571 14.81 -11.05 32.65
N VAL A 572 15.29 -10.42 31.57
CA VAL A 572 15.75 -9.03 31.58
C VAL A 572 14.59 -8.07 31.82
N LEU A 573 13.44 -8.28 31.17
CA LEU A 573 12.24 -7.45 31.35
C LEU A 573 11.73 -7.47 32.79
N ALA A 574 11.84 -8.61 33.47
CA ALA A 574 11.46 -8.77 34.88
C ALA A 574 12.53 -8.31 35.88
N SER A 575 13.70 -7.85 35.42
CA SER A 575 14.82 -7.50 36.30
C SER A 575 14.68 -6.08 36.88
N GLU A 576 15.11 -5.91 38.13
CA GLU A 576 15.17 -4.60 38.79
C GLU A 576 16.12 -3.65 38.06
N GLU A 577 17.22 -4.16 37.52
CA GLU A 577 18.18 -3.35 36.76
C GLU A 577 17.53 -2.73 35.52
N TYR A 578 16.75 -3.51 34.77
CA TYR A 578 16.04 -2.97 33.62
C TYR A 578 14.99 -1.93 34.04
N ALA A 579 14.25 -2.21 35.11
CA ALA A 579 13.28 -1.27 35.67
C ALA A 579 13.93 0.08 36.08
N GLN A 580 15.09 0.03 36.75
CA GLN A 580 15.85 1.23 37.12
C GLN A 580 16.32 1.99 35.88
N ARG A 581 16.86 1.29 34.87
CA ARG A 581 17.34 1.93 33.63
C ARG A 581 16.24 2.70 32.91
N ILE A 582 15.01 2.17 32.87
CA ILE A 582 13.92 2.84 32.16
C ILE A 582 13.25 3.95 32.99
N ALA A 583 13.45 3.97 34.31
CA ALA A 583 12.94 5.00 35.20
C ALA A 583 13.74 6.31 35.14
N GLY A 584 15.01 6.26 34.70
CA GLY A 584 15.90 7.41 34.57
C GLY A 584 16.91 7.49 35.69
#